data_AF-A0A133S627-F1
#
_entry.id   AF-A0A133S627-F1
#
_cell.length_a   1.000
_cell.length_b   1.000
_cell.length_c   1.000
_cell.angle_alpha   90.00
_cell.angle_beta   90.00
_cell.angle_gamma   90.00
#
_symmetry.space_group_name_H-M   'P 1'
#
loop_
_entity.id
_entity.type
_entity.pdbx_description
1 polymer ?
#
loop_
_entity_poly.entity_id
_entity_poly.type
_entity_poly.pdbx_seq_one_letter_code
_entity_poly.pdbx_strand_id
1 'polypeptide(L)' 'MDMELYAELTDSIEYALDEADFAAKESKVRFSGTDVFRRVRERIDGAEK' A
#
# COMPACT_ATOMS: atom_id res chain seq x y z
N MET A 1 0.61 23.86 15.53
CA MET A 1 0.33 22.81 14.55
C MET A 1 -1.12 22.92 14.20
N ASP A 2 -1.40 23.17 12.92
CA ASP A 2 -2.77 23.23 12.43
C ASP A 2 -3.23 21.80 12.15
N MET A 3 -4.24 21.34 12.88
CA MET A 3 -4.76 19.98 12.76
C MET A 3 -5.58 19.80 11.48
N GLU A 4 -6.21 20.86 10.98
CA GLU A 4 -6.98 20.80 9.73
C GLU A 4 -6.05 20.60 8.54
N LEU A 5 -4.93 21.35 8.50
CA LEU A 5 -3.92 21.18 7.47
C LEU A 5 -3.27 19.79 7.50
N TYR A 6 -3.07 19.22 8.70
CA TYR A 6 -2.55 17.86 8.82
C TYR A 6 -3.53 16.83 8.27
N ALA A 7 -4.81 16.91 8.66
CA ALA A 7 -5.86 16.02 8.17
C ALA A 7 -6.02 16.12 6.64
N GLU A 8 -6.03 17.33 6.08
CA GLU A 8 -6.08 17.52 4.61
C GLU A 8 -4.94 16.77 3.90
N LEU A 9 -3.76 16.71 4.53
CA LEU A 9 -2.59 16.03 3.98
C LEU A 9 -2.59 14.52 4.18
N THR A 10 -3.21 14.00 5.27
CA THR A 10 -3.11 12.59 5.66
C THR A 10 -4.38 11.78 5.46
N ASP A 11 -5.57 12.38 5.40
CA ASP A 11 -6.86 11.68 5.34
C ASP A 11 -6.91 10.66 4.18
N SER A 12 -6.40 11.05 3.00
CA SER A 12 -6.38 10.16 1.84
C SER A 12 -5.45 8.96 2.03
N ILE A 13 -4.34 9.15 2.75
CA ILE A 13 -3.37 8.09 3.05
C ILE A 13 -3.95 7.17 4.12
N GLU A 14 -4.52 7.74 5.18
CA GLU A 14 -5.17 7.00 6.26
C GLU A 14 -6.31 6.12 5.70
N TYR A 15 -7.14 6.67 4.82
CA TYR A 15 -8.19 5.91 4.14
C TYR A 15 -7.65 4.73 3.33
N ALA A 16 -6.58 4.94 2.53
CA ALA A 16 -5.98 3.87 1.74
C ALA A 16 -5.32 2.79 2.61
N LEU A 17 -4.77 3.17 3.77
CA LEU A 17 -4.19 2.23 4.73
C LEU A 17 -5.28 1.40 5.41
N ASP A 18 -6.40 1.99 5.80
CA ASP A 18 -7.54 1.29 6.37
C ASP A 18 -8.12 0.25 5.39
N GLU A 19 -8.23 0.61 4.11
CA GLU A 19 -8.68 -0.32 3.07
C GLU A 19 -7.70 -1.50 2.89
N ALA A 20 -6.40 -1.22 2.87
CA ALA A 20 -5.37 -2.24 2.76
C ALA A 20 -5.38 -3.19 3.98
N ASP A 21 -5.55 -2.66 5.19
CA ASP A 21 -5.64 -3.44 6.42
C ASP A 21 -6.90 -4.31 6.44
N PHE A 22 -8.03 -3.77 6.01
CA PHE A 22 -9.26 -4.55 5.86
C PHE A 22 -9.07 -5.71 4.86
N ALA A 23 -8.50 -5.44 3.69
CA ALA A 23 -8.23 -6.48 2.69
C ALA A 23 -7.24 -7.54 3.18
N ALA A 24 -6.20 -7.13 3.93
CA ALA A 24 -5.22 -8.06 4.51
C ALA A 24 -5.83 -8.96 5.59
N LYS A 25 -6.77 -8.42 6.37
CA LYS A 25 -7.51 -9.15 7.41
C LYS A 25 -8.45 -10.19 6.82
N GLU A 26 -9.20 -9.85 5.77
CA GLU A 26 -10.13 -10.75 5.10
C GLU A 26 -9.42 -11.80 4.23
N SER A 27 -8.26 -11.47 3.67
CA SER A 27 -7.49 -12.38 2.83
C SER A 27 -6.79 -13.47 3.65
N LYS A 28 -6.87 -14.72 3.18
CA LYS A 28 -6.08 -15.85 3.70
C LYS A 28 -4.70 -15.99 3.03
N VAL A 29 -4.44 -15.20 1.99
CA VAL A 29 -3.18 -15.26 1.25
C VAL A 29 -2.11 -14.51 2.03
N ARG A 30 -0.94 -15.15 2.21
CA ARG A 30 0.24 -14.55 2.83
C ARG A 30 1.40 -14.66 1.86
N PHE A 31 2.02 -13.52 1.54
CA PHE A 31 3.17 -13.45 0.67
C PHE A 31 4.44 -13.42 1.51
N SER A 32 5.48 -14.14 1.08
CA SER A 32 6.81 -13.94 1.66
C SER A 32 7.37 -12.58 1.24
N GLY A 33 8.35 -12.05 1.97
CA GLY A 33 9.03 -10.82 1.55
C GLY A 33 9.56 -10.94 0.11
N THR A 34 10.07 -12.11 -0.26
CA THR A 34 10.52 -12.42 -1.62
C THR A 34 9.40 -12.30 -2.65
N ASP A 35 8.20 -12.82 -2.35
CA ASP A 35 7.03 -12.74 -3.24
C ASP A 35 6.55 -11.30 -3.45
N VAL A 36 6.58 -10.49 -2.39
CA VAL A 36 6.19 -9.07 -2.43
C VAL A 36 7.13 -8.30 -3.36
N PHE A 37 8.44 -8.38 -3.11
CA PHE A 37 9.41 -7.61 -3.88
C PHE A 37 9.66 -8.16 -5.28
N ARG A 38 9.41 -9.46 -5.53
CA ARG A 38 9.51 -10.03 -6.88
C ARG A 38 8.55 -9.35 -7.85
N ARG A 39 7.28 -9.19 -7.47
CA ARG A 39 6.27 -8.53 -8.31
C ARG A 39 6.56 -7.06 -8.55
N VAL A 40 7.10 -6.36 -7.55
CA VAL A 40 7.49 -4.95 -7.68
C VAL A 40 8.64 -4.82 -8.67
N ARG A 41 9.68 -5.66 -8.55
CA ARG A 41 10.80 -5.69 -9.50
C ARG A 41 10.35 -6.04 -10.91
N GLU A 42 9.51 -7.07 -11.07
CA GLU A 42 8.95 -7.45 -12.38
C GLU A 42 8.19 -6.30 -13.06
N ARG A 43 7.48 -5.45 -12.29
CA ARG A 43 6.80 -4.26 -12.84
C ARG A 43 7.77 -3.16 -13.25
N ILE A 44 8.82 -2.92 -12.48
CA ILE A 44 9.82 -1.90 -12.79
C ILE A 44 10.63 -2.33 -14.02
N ASP A 45 11.15 -3.55 -14.00
CA ASP A 45 11.97 -4.12 -15.08
C ASP A 45 11.14 -4.36 -16.36
N GLY A 46 9.84 -4.62 -16.22
CA GLY A 46 8.91 -4.79 -17.33
C GLY A 46 8.37 -3.49 -17.93
N ALA A 47 8.48 -2.37 -17.23
CA ALA A 47 8.08 -1.04 -17.72
C ALA A 47 9.15 -0.38 -18.60
N GLU A 48 10.39 -0.90 -18.61
CA GLU A 48 11.50 -0.44 -19.46
C GLU A 48 11.52 -1.05 -20.88
N LYS A 49 10.37 -1.45 -21.45
CA LYS A 49 10.28 -1.96 -22.83
C LYS A 49 9.27 -1.22 -23.69
#